data_AF-A0A420EY69-F1
#
_entry.id   AF-A0A420EY69-F1
#
_cell.length_a   1.000
_cell.length_b   1.000
_cell.length_c   1.000
_cell.angle_alpha   90.00
_cell.angle_beta   90.00
_cell.angle_gamma   90.00
#
_symmetry.space_group_name_H-M   'P 1'
#
loop_
_entity.id
_entity.type
_entity.pdbx_description
1 polymer ?
#
loop_
_entity_poly.entity_id
_entity_poly.type
_entity_poly.pdbx_seq_one_letter_code
_entity_poly.pdbx_strand_id
1 'polypeptide(L)'
;MAVEPAPLASYDLADPHLDDAVASLLATLPAPPQILALGEPTHGEPAFPRLRNRVLETLVAHGFRSVAIESDRVAATDVDAYVQGGDASLDAVLASGFSHGLERLDATRELVTWLRAYNEGRPPAQRVAVHGFDAPLEMTFAPSPGPYLRHAHAYLARHLPSTRHADTDLDVLLGDDGRWSDPAALRDATRSVGASPEAVALRAVADDLLTTLYAEAPALVAASSPDEWQRAQVHAATALGLLRYHAQAAEDAPPAVRTSRLLGIRDALMAQNLLDIRTREAHRGPTLVFAHNRHLQRHPSTWRLAGMDLRWWSAGAIVSSLLGERYAVVVGSLGASGALKLGAPPAGTFEAALDAALDAGDHAPGGRVAVVDPVRLRQAGPLRVRTDVTPEQGHFPLDEETVAHCDAILHVTAPGAAGAEPAAASDPRPVAVVADRPAPLDPADAAAATPSAEAADRLPAGPTADDLAERILTLPEVALVVADEASGAPEVAWGWRFFYVGPDRRMPFATIGESDMAGFDEESRLHRPGVFRLNLDLGRREFARVLGYPPARFADHRTSVDFTALDEVIPNPLYGAAGWVSVLNPGPRSLAEVERLIAYAHGRALDRHRRRSDRGHPNA
;
A
#
# COMPACT_ATOMS: atom_id res chain seq x y z
N MET A 1 -41.58 27.42 -9.87
CA MET A 1 -41.07 28.14 -8.70
C MET A 1 -39.67 27.64 -8.45
N ALA A 2 -38.66 28.49 -8.63
CA ALA A 2 -37.29 28.12 -8.27
C ALA A 2 -37.28 27.90 -6.74
N VAL A 3 -36.91 26.69 -6.32
CA VAL A 3 -36.65 26.39 -4.91
C VAL A 3 -35.44 27.23 -4.53
N GLU A 4 -35.58 28.13 -3.54
CA GLU A 4 -34.42 28.83 -2.99
C GLU A 4 -33.44 27.79 -2.42
N PRO A 5 -32.15 27.84 -2.78
CA PRO A 5 -31.19 26.83 -2.36
C PRO A 5 -30.90 26.94 -0.85
N ALA A 6 -31.05 25.82 -0.14
CA ALA A 6 -30.86 25.69 1.31
C ALA A 6 -29.46 26.14 1.79
N PRO A 7 -29.30 26.68 3.01
CA PRO A 7 -28.05 27.26 3.52
C PRO A 7 -26.85 26.29 3.55
N LEU A 8 -25.64 26.84 3.59
CA LEU A 8 -24.39 26.09 3.81
C LEU A 8 -24.51 25.47 5.21
N ALA A 9 -24.41 24.15 5.28
CA ALA A 9 -24.60 23.44 6.53
C ALA A 9 -23.27 22.75 6.90
N SER A 10 -22.87 22.92 8.16
CA SER A 10 -21.59 22.46 8.70
C SER A 10 -21.82 21.54 9.90
N TYR A 11 -20.95 20.55 10.07
CA TYR A 11 -21.27 19.36 10.86
C TYR A 11 -20.05 18.85 11.63
N ASP A 12 -20.28 18.38 12.85
CA ASP A 12 -19.30 17.61 13.63
C ASP A 12 -19.22 16.14 13.12
N LEU A 13 -18.08 15.47 13.33
CA LEU A 13 -17.86 14.06 13.00
C LEU A 13 -18.85 13.11 13.73
N ALA A 14 -19.41 13.56 14.85
CA ALA A 14 -20.42 12.85 15.65
C ALA A 14 -21.86 13.40 15.44
N ASP A 15 -22.07 14.32 14.50
CA ASP A 15 -23.32 15.05 14.34
C ASP A 15 -24.38 14.27 13.54
N PRO A 16 -25.63 14.14 14.03
CA PRO A 16 -26.79 13.74 13.24
C PRO A 16 -26.93 14.49 11.90
N HIS A 17 -26.37 15.69 11.81
CA HIS A 17 -26.46 16.52 10.62
C HIS A 17 -25.58 16.07 9.44
N LEU A 18 -24.54 15.22 9.63
CA LEU A 18 -23.84 14.60 8.48
C LEU A 18 -24.78 13.64 7.73
N ASP A 19 -25.68 12.97 8.44
CA ASP A 19 -26.67 12.08 7.84
C ASP A 19 -27.65 12.89 6.97
N ASP A 20 -28.12 14.03 7.49
CA ASP A 20 -28.93 14.99 6.74
C ASP A 20 -28.19 15.54 5.51
N ALA A 21 -26.87 15.79 5.63
CA ALA A 21 -26.03 16.27 4.54
C ALA A 21 -25.93 15.26 3.40
N VAL A 22 -25.66 13.99 3.73
CA VAL A 22 -25.58 12.90 2.77
C VAL A 22 -26.94 12.69 2.11
N ALA A 23 -28.03 12.69 2.89
CA ALA A 23 -29.38 12.59 2.35
C ALA A 23 -29.73 13.75 1.40
N SER A 24 -29.38 14.98 1.79
CA SER A 24 -29.56 16.19 0.97
C SER A 24 -28.75 16.12 -0.32
N LEU A 25 -27.46 15.74 -0.23
CA LEU A 25 -26.61 15.51 -1.39
C LEU A 25 -27.30 14.54 -2.36
N LEU A 26 -27.69 13.34 -1.89
CA LEU A 26 -28.35 12.35 -2.74
C LEU A 26 -29.64 12.87 -3.39
N ALA A 27 -30.40 13.70 -2.69
CA ALA A 27 -31.63 14.31 -3.21
C ALA A 27 -31.39 15.43 -4.24
N THR A 28 -30.22 16.06 -4.22
CA THR A 28 -29.84 17.14 -5.16
C THR A 28 -29.14 16.64 -6.43
N LEU A 29 -28.67 15.39 -6.44
CA LEU A 29 -28.04 14.79 -7.62
C LEU A 29 -29.04 14.71 -8.81
N PRO A 30 -28.56 14.91 -10.05
CA PRO A 30 -29.42 14.90 -11.23
C PRO A 30 -30.10 13.54 -11.48
N ALA A 31 -29.45 12.46 -11.04
CA ALA A 31 -29.97 11.11 -11.08
C ALA A 31 -29.50 10.33 -9.84
N PRO A 32 -30.24 9.29 -9.40
CA PRO A 32 -29.76 8.37 -8.37
C PRO A 32 -28.41 7.75 -8.80
N PRO A 33 -27.34 7.90 -8.01
CA PRO A 33 -26.03 7.40 -8.39
C PRO A 33 -25.99 5.87 -8.35
N GLN A 34 -25.33 5.26 -9.33
CA GLN A 34 -24.84 3.88 -9.21
C GLN A 34 -23.48 3.84 -8.51
N ILE A 35 -22.71 4.93 -8.67
CA ILE A 35 -21.45 5.17 -7.97
C ILE A 35 -21.54 6.54 -7.30
N LEU A 36 -21.31 6.56 -5.99
CA LEU A 36 -20.95 7.77 -5.27
C LEU A 36 -19.47 7.68 -4.91
N ALA A 37 -18.65 8.47 -5.58
CA ALA A 37 -17.21 8.55 -5.35
C ALA A 37 -16.92 9.61 -4.30
N LEU A 38 -16.21 9.22 -3.25
CA LEU A 38 -15.80 10.06 -2.13
C LEU A 38 -14.28 10.17 -2.13
N GLY A 39 -13.79 11.37 -2.40
CA GLY A 39 -12.38 11.66 -2.50
C GLY A 39 -11.74 12.17 -1.22
N GLU A 40 -10.43 11.97 -1.10
CA GLU A 40 -9.59 12.64 -0.12
C GLU A 40 -8.43 13.39 -0.82
N PRO A 41 -7.96 14.53 -0.27
CA PRO A 41 -6.88 15.31 -0.87
C PRO A 41 -5.48 14.79 -0.49
N THR A 42 -5.40 13.77 0.38
CA THR A 42 -4.17 13.15 0.89
C THR A 42 -4.54 11.87 1.65
N HIS A 43 -3.70 10.84 1.57
CA HIS A 43 -3.84 9.63 2.40
C HIS A 43 -3.33 9.82 3.83
N GLY A 44 -2.62 10.92 4.12
CA GLY A 44 -1.98 11.14 5.42
C GLY A 44 -2.86 11.79 6.48
N GLU A 45 -4.11 12.14 6.14
CA GLU A 45 -5.06 12.74 7.09
C GLU A 45 -6.03 11.68 7.65
N PRO A 46 -5.95 11.33 8.95
CA PRO A 46 -6.78 10.27 9.54
C PRO A 46 -8.28 10.57 9.54
N ALA A 47 -8.72 11.82 9.39
CA ALA A 47 -10.13 12.17 9.36
C ALA A 47 -10.90 11.57 8.18
N PHE A 48 -10.29 11.49 6.97
CA PHE A 48 -11.01 11.05 5.76
C PHE A 48 -11.40 9.57 5.79
N PRO A 49 -10.54 8.62 6.19
CA PRO A 49 -10.93 7.23 6.39
C PRO A 49 -12.05 7.05 7.42
N ARG A 50 -12.07 7.84 8.51
CA ARG A 50 -13.15 7.81 9.50
C ARG A 50 -14.45 8.36 8.93
N LEU A 51 -14.37 9.46 8.18
CA LEU A 51 -15.50 10.05 7.47
C LEU A 51 -16.12 9.07 6.45
N ARG A 52 -15.30 8.36 5.69
CA ARG A 52 -15.75 7.28 4.81
C ARG A 52 -16.61 6.27 5.56
N ASN A 53 -16.17 5.81 6.74
CA ASN A 53 -16.94 4.82 7.52
C ASN A 53 -18.31 5.39 7.90
N ARG A 54 -18.32 6.61 8.43
CA ARG A 54 -19.55 7.27 8.85
C ARG A 54 -20.51 7.51 7.69
N VAL A 55 -19.99 7.98 6.55
CA VAL A 55 -20.79 8.15 5.32
C VAL A 55 -21.34 6.80 4.85
N LEU A 56 -20.56 5.72 4.87
CA LEU A 56 -21.04 4.39 4.48
C LEU A 56 -22.19 3.91 5.36
N GLU A 57 -22.07 4.05 6.68
CA GLU A 57 -23.13 3.69 7.64
C GLU A 57 -24.47 4.33 7.25
N THR A 58 -24.46 5.61 6.91
CA THR A 58 -25.62 6.37 6.46
C THR A 58 -26.11 5.88 5.10
N LEU A 59 -25.21 5.74 4.12
CA LEU A 59 -25.56 5.32 2.76
C LEU A 59 -26.22 3.93 2.70
N VAL A 60 -25.90 3.04 3.63
CA VAL A 60 -26.53 1.72 3.72
C VAL A 60 -28.04 1.81 4.00
N ALA A 61 -28.48 2.82 4.77
CA ALA A 61 -29.90 3.14 4.94
C ALA A 61 -30.55 3.67 3.66
N HIS A 62 -29.76 4.28 2.77
CA HIS A 62 -30.17 4.74 1.43
C HIS A 62 -29.99 3.68 0.33
N GLY A 63 -29.83 2.40 0.71
CA GLY A 63 -29.83 1.29 -0.24
C GLY A 63 -28.48 0.94 -0.84
N PHE A 64 -27.38 1.58 -0.42
CA PHE A 64 -26.04 1.15 -0.80
C PHE A 64 -25.74 -0.25 -0.24
N ARG A 65 -25.10 -1.09 -1.05
CA ARG A 65 -24.77 -2.49 -0.68
C ARG A 65 -23.32 -2.86 -0.88
N SER A 66 -22.49 -1.90 -1.23
CA SER A 66 -21.06 -2.14 -1.36
C SER A 66 -20.24 -0.88 -1.14
N VAL A 67 -19.00 -1.10 -0.73
CA VAL A 67 -17.93 -0.12 -0.71
C VAL A 67 -16.77 -0.62 -1.55
N ALA A 68 -16.20 0.23 -2.39
CA ALA A 68 -14.99 -0.03 -3.16
C ALA A 68 -13.89 0.94 -2.74
N ILE A 69 -12.74 0.43 -2.30
CA ILE A 69 -11.64 1.21 -1.71
C ILE A 69 -10.43 1.13 -2.65
N GLU A 70 -9.66 2.23 -2.74
CA GLU A 70 -8.37 2.29 -3.42
C GLU A 70 -7.40 1.30 -2.77
N SER A 71 -7.49 0.06 -3.19
CA SER A 71 -6.72 -1.06 -2.69
C SER A 71 -6.78 -2.21 -3.68
N ASP A 72 -5.81 -3.12 -3.61
CA ASP A 72 -5.71 -4.31 -4.46
C ASP A 72 -7.03 -5.09 -4.51
N ARG A 73 -7.55 -5.19 -5.73
CA ARG A 73 -8.78 -5.90 -6.10
C ARG A 73 -8.76 -7.36 -5.66
N VAL A 74 -7.61 -8.03 -5.72
CA VAL A 74 -7.47 -9.45 -5.36
C VAL A 74 -7.42 -9.60 -3.84
N ALA A 75 -6.54 -8.87 -3.16
CA ALA A 75 -6.42 -8.89 -1.70
C ALA A 75 -7.75 -8.64 -1.00
N ALA A 76 -8.53 -7.66 -1.49
CA ALA A 76 -9.81 -7.32 -0.90
C ALA A 76 -10.88 -8.43 -0.99
N THR A 77 -10.67 -9.49 -1.80
CA THR A 77 -11.57 -10.65 -1.80
C THR A 77 -11.55 -11.42 -0.48
N ASP A 78 -10.42 -11.40 0.23
CA ASP A 78 -10.31 -12.01 1.58
C ASP A 78 -11.02 -11.15 2.62
N VAL A 79 -10.99 -9.82 2.46
CA VAL A 79 -11.76 -8.89 3.30
C VAL A 79 -13.25 -9.09 3.09
N ASP A 80 -13.71 -9.20 1.84
CA ASP A 80 -15.13 -9.47 1.57
C ASP A 80 -15.56 -10.81 2.17
N ALA A 81 -14.80 -11.88 1.93
CA ALA A 81 -15.09 -13.20 2.48
C ALA A 81 -15.21 -13.15 4.01
N TYR A 82 -14.31 -12.42 4.68
CA TYR A 82 -14.40 -12.18 6.12
C TYR A 82 -15.69 -11.45 6.50
N VAL A 83 -16.03 -10.31 5.89
CA VAL A 83 -17.25 -9.58 6.28
C VAL A 83 -18.54 -10.32 5.88
N GLN A 84 -18.49 -11.26 4.94
CA GLN A 84 -19.64 -12.11 4.56
C GLN A 84 -19.89 -13.29 5.49
N GLY A 85 -19.00 -13.58 6.45
CA GLY A 85 -19.18 -14.68 7.40
C GLY A 85 -18.02 -15.68 7.49
N GLY A 86 -16.95 -15.50 6.70
CA GLY A 86 -15.79 -16.41 6.70
C GLY A 86 -15.06 -16.50 8.05
N ASP A 87 -14.27 -17.56 8.21
CA ASP A 87 -13.68 -17.95 9.51
C ASP A 87 -12.30 -17.35 9.80
N ALA A 88 -11.75 -16.55 8.87
CA ALA A 88 -10.46 -15.89 9.07
C ALA A 88 -10.49 -14.93 10.27
N SER A 89 -9.36 -14.75 10.95
CA SER A 89 -9.24 -13.73 12.00
C SER A 89 -9.15 -12.33 11.40
N LEU A 90 -9.67 -11.33 12.11
CA LEU A 90 -9.57 -9.92 11.72
C LEU A 90 -8.11 -9.48 11.44
N ASP A 91 -7.16 -9.88 12.27
CA ASP A 91 -5.76 -9.46 12.11
C ASP A 91 -5.12 -10.03 10.84
N ALA A 92 -5.38 -11.29 10.51
CA ALA A 92 -4.92 -11.88 9.25
C ALA A 92 -5.51 -11.18 8.02
N VAL A 93 -6.81 -10.86 8.08
CA VAL A 93 -7.53 -10.16 7.01
C VAL A 93 -6.99 -8.74 6.83
N LEU A 94 -6.73 -8.01 7.91
CA LEU A 94 -6.11 -6.69 7.82
C LEU A 94 -4.71 -6.78 7.22
N ALA A 95 -3.88 -7.71 7.69
CA ALA A 95 -2.49 -7.83 7.26
C ALA A 95 -2.30 -8.17 5.76
N SER A 96 -3.28 -8.80 5.12
CA SER A 96 -3.17 -9.29 3.74
C SER A 96 -4.23 -8.76 2.77
N GLY A 97 -5.33 -8.21 3.29
CA GLY A 97 -6.50 -7.84 2.51
C GLY A 97 -6.54 -6.40 2.02
N PHE A 98 -5.54 -5.59 2.38
CA PHE A 98 -5.39 -4.20 1.95
C PHE A 98 -3.98 -3.91 1.42
N SER A 99 -3.85 -2.81 0.67
CA SER A 99 -2.63 -2.27 0.10
C SER A 99 -2.52 -0.76 0.42
N HIS A 100 -1.44 -0.11 -0.03
CA HIS A 100 -1.19 1.33 0.18
C HIS A 100 -1.11 1.77 1.66
N GLY A 101 -0.86 0.84 2.59
CA GLY A 101 -0.77 1.15 4.01
C GLY A 101 -2.11 1.27 4.73
N LEU A 102 -3.22 1.02 4.04
CA LEU A 102 -4.56 1.06 4.62
C LEU A 102 -4.74 0.02 5.74
N GLU A 103 -3.97 -1.07 5.72
CA GLU A 103 -3.98 -2.10 6.76
C GLU A 103 -3.55 -1.61 8.14
N ARG A 104 -2.80 -0.50 8.19
CA ARG A 104 -2.27 0.09 9.43
C ARG A 104 -3.20 1.11 10.06
N LEU A 105 -4.27 1.49 9.37
CA LEU A 105 -5.18 2.54 9.83
C LEU A 105 -6.25 1.97 10.76
N ASP A 106 -6.39 2.56 11.95
CA ASP A 106 -7.47 2.23 12.90
C ASP A 106 -8.84 2.33 12.24
N ALA A 107 -9.06 3.34 11.40
CA ALA A 107 -10.29 3.52 10.65
C ALA A 107 -10.60 2.34 9.71
N THR A 108 -9.59 1.66 9.16
CA THR A 108 -9.80 0.45 8.35
C THR A 108 -10.21 -0.73 9.22
N ARG A 109 -9.58 -0.92 10.38
CA ARG A 109 -9.98 -1.92 11.37
C ARG A 109 -11.42 -1.69 11.84
N GLU A 110 -11.78 -0.45 12.14
CA GLU A 110 -13.14 -0.04 12.52
C GLU A 110 -14.16 -0.38 11.42
N LEU A 111 -13.84 -0.07 10.16
CA LEU A 111 -14.70 -0.39 9.01
C LEU A 111 -14.98 -1.88 8.90
N VAL A 112 -13.93 -2.70 8.91
CA VAL A 112 -14.06 -4.16 8.73
C VAL A 112 -14.81 -4.78 9.91
N THR A 113 -14.56 -4.30 11.12
CA THR A 113 -15.27 -4.73 12.33
C THR A 113 -16.76 -4.39 12.25
N TRP A 114 -17.09 -3.16 11.88
CA TRP A 114 -18.47 -2.71 11.72
C TRP A 114 -19.19 -3.50 10.63
N LEU A 115 -18.57 -3.70 9.46
CA LEU A 115 -19.16 -4.46 8.36
C LEU A 115 -19.46 -5.91 8.73
N ARG A 116 -18.52 -6.58 9.41
CA ARG A 116 -18.74 -7.95 9.91
C ARG A 116 -19.95 -8.00 10.84
N ALA A 117 -20.03 -7.09 11.81
CA ALA A 117 -21.15 -7.01 12.74
C ALA A 117 -22.48 -6.64 12.03
N TYR A 118 -22.44 -5.70 11.08
CA TYR A 118 -23.61 -5.29 10.33
C TYR A 118 -24.17 -6.43 9.48
N ASN A 119 -23.32 -7.22 8.85
CA ASN A 119 -23.71 -8.33 7.98
C ASN A 119 -24.20 -9.56 8.74
N GLU A 120 -23.82 -9.71 10.01
CA GLU A 120 -24.20 -10.84 10.84
C GLU A 120 -25.72 -10.99 10.95
N GLY A 121 -26.22 -12.21 10.74
CA GLY A 121 -27.65 -12.50 10.77
C GLY A 121 -28.49 -11.92 9.62
N ARG A 122 -27.91 -11.10 8.72
CA ARG A 122 -28.65 -10.53 7.59
C ARG A 122 -28.72 -11.49 6.39
N PRO A 123 -29.81 -11.44 5.60
CA PRO A 123 -29.88 -12.15 4.32
C PRO A 123 -28.80 -11.66 3.34
N PRO A 124 -28.26 -12.51 2.45
CA PRO A 124 -27.20 -12.12 1.50
C PRO A 124 -27.49 -10.83 0.70
N ALA A 125 -28.74 -10.64 0.26
CA ALA A 125 -29.15 -9.45 -0.49
C ALA A 125 -29.08 -8.12 0.31
N GLN A 126 -29.03 -8.18 1.64
CA GLN A 126 -28.94 -7.01 2.52
C GLN A 126 -27.55 -6.78 3.11
N ARG A 127 -26.63 -7.74 2.93
CA ARG A 127 -25.25 -7.60 3.37
C ARG A 127 -24.53 -6.57 2.52
N VAL A 128 -23.56 -5.90 3.11
CA VAL A 128 -22.66 -4.96 2.44
C VAL A 128 -21.40 -5.71 2.02
N ALA A 129 -21.01 -5.58 0.75
CA ALA A 129 -19.78 -6.15 0.23
C ALA A 129 -18.62 -5.14 0.24
N VAL A 130 -17.40 -5.66 0.41
CA VAL A 130 -16.16 -4.89 0.32
C VAL A 130 -15.47 -5.23 -0.98
N HIS A 131 -14.95 -4.21 -1.66
CA HIS A 131 -14.18 -4.37 -2.87
C HIS A 131 -12.92 -3.52 -2.78
N GLY A 132 -11.79 -4.06 -3.18
CA GLY A 132 -10.67 -3.27 -3.70
C GLY A 132 -10.98 -2.95 -5.16
N PHE A 133 -10.52 -1.82 -5.68
CA PHE A 133 -10.66 -1.55 -7.11
C PHE A 133 -9.34 -1.19 -7.81
N ASP A 134 -8.22 -1.18 -7.10
CA ASP A 134 -6.92 -0.99 -7.70
C ASP A 134 -6.32 -2.32 -8.20
N ALA A 135 -5.40 -2.22 -9.15
CA ALA A 135 -4.45 -3.29 -9.41
C ALA A 135 -3.46 -3.37 -8.23
N PRO A 136 -2.74 -4.50 -8.04
CA PRO A 136 -1.70 -4.64 -7.03
C PRO A 136 -0.43 -3.85 -7.43
N LEU A 137 -0.58 -2.58 -7.79
CA LEU A 137 0.46 -1.68 -8.25
C LEU A 137 0.73 -0.66 -7.17
N GLU A 138 1.95 -0.15 -7.12
CA GLU A 138 2.34 0.92 -6.22
C GLU A 138 3.12 1.98 -7.00
N MET A 139 3.35 3.16 -6.40
CA MET A 139 3.97 4.29 -7.10
C MET A 139 5.31 3.94 -7.77
N THR A 140 6.12 3.11 -7.11
CA THR A 140 7.48 2.74 -7.53
C THR A 140 7.67 1.24 -7.69
N PHE A 141 6.58 0.47 -7.65
CA PHE A 141 6.65 -0.99 -7.67
C PHE A 141 5.48 -1.61 -8.45
N ALA A 142 5.79 -2.65 -9.22
CA ALA A 142 4.81 -3.49 -9.90
C ALA A 142 5.20 -4.96 -9.69
N PRO A 143 4.32 -5.82 -9.16
CA PRO A 143 4.65 -7.20 -8.84
C PRO A 143 4.68 -8.09 -10.08
N SER A 144 5.19 -9.31 -9.90
CA SER A 144 5.01 -10.39 -10.87
C SER A 144 3.53 -10.71 -11.10
N PRO A 145 3.11 -10.96 -12.36
CA PRO A 145 1.79 -11.51 -12.66
C PRO A 145 1.64 -12.98 -12.25
N GLY A 146 2.73 -13.65 -11.90
CA GLY A 146 2.82 -15.09 -11.67
C GLY A 146 1.82 -15.66 -10.67
N PRO A 147 1.72 -15.13 -9.42
CA PRO A 147 0.75 -15.62 -8.44
C PRO A 147 -0.70 -15.63 -8.96
N TYR A 148 -1.10 -14.57 -9.66
CA TYR A 148 -2.45 -14.42 -10.19
C TYR A 148 -2.72 -15.36 -11.37
N LEU A 149 -1.73 -15.53 -12.26
CA LEU A 149 -1.80 -16.49 -13.36
C LEU A 149 -1.92 -17.93 -12.86
N ARG A 150 -1.07 -18.32 -11.90
CA ARG A 150 -1.08 -19.67 -11.32
C ARG A 150 -2.41 -19.96 -10.64
N HIS A 151 -3.02 -18.99 -9.97
CA HIS A 151 -4.34 -19.15 -9.37
C HIS A 151 -5.42 -19.45 -10.42
N ALA A 152 -5.52 -18.61 -11.46
CA ALA A 152 -6.52 -18.79 -12.51
C ALA A 152 -6.31 -20.10 -13.30
N HIS A 153 -5.05 -20.44 -13.60
CA HIS A 153 -4.68 -21.67 -14.28
C HIS A 153 -5.02 -22.92 -13.44
N ALA A 154 -4.66 -22.93 -12.15
CA ALA A 154 -4.95 -24.05 -11.26
C ALA A 154 -6.46 -24.28 -11.09
N TYR A 155 -7.26 -23.22 -11.03
CA TYR A 155 -8.71 -23.32 -10.99
C TYR A 155 -9.26 -23.98 -12.27
N LEU A 156 -8.84 -23.52 -13.45
CA LEU A 156 -9.26 -24.12 -14.71
C LEU A 156 -8.79 -25.57 -14.87
N ALA A 157 -7.53 -25.88 -14.53
CA ALA A 157 -6.99 -27.23 -14.63
C ALA A 157 -7.73 -28.24 -13.74
N ARG A 158 -8.18 -27.80 -12.56
CA ARG A 158 -8.96 -28.64 -11.63
C ARG A 158 -10.31 -29.07 -12.20
N HIS A 159 -10.98 -28.19 -12.93
CA HIS A 159 -12.36 -28.41 -13.40
C HIS A 159 -12.44 -28.77 -14.89
N LEU A 160 -11.43 -28.42 -15.68
CA LEU A 160 -11.36 -28.59 -17.13
C LEU A 160 -9.96 -29.10 -17.55
N PRO A 161 -9.66 -30.40 -17.32
CA PRO A 161 -8.32 -30.94 -17.49
C PRO A 161 -7.86 -31.04 -18.96
N SER A 162 -8.73 -30.74 -19.93
CA SER A 162 -8.44 -30.86 -21.37
C SER A 162 -8.54 -29.52 -22.12
N THR A 163 -8.26 -28.40 -21.44
CA THR A 163 -8.20 -27.07 -22.06
C THR A 163 -6.90 -26.87 -22.84
N ARG A 164 -6.90 -25.90 -23.78
CA ARG A 164 -5.72 -25.52 -24.58
C ARG A 164 -4.45 -25.32 -23.74
N HIS A 165 -4.62 -24.75 -22.54
CA HIS A 165 -3.51 -24.39 -21.65
C HIS A 165 -3.36 -25.31 -20.44
N ALA A 166 -4.07 -26.44 -20.37
CA ALA A 166 -4.00 -27.36 -19.22
C ALA A 166 -2.54 -27.75 -18.88
N ASP A 167 -1.74 -28.07 -19.90
CA ASP A 167 -0.34 -28.50 -19.76
C ASP A 167 0.68 -27.35 -19.98
N THR A 168 0.24 -26.10 -20.00
CA THR A 168 1.17 -24.96 -20.16
C THR A 168 2.04 -24.80 -18.91
N ASP A 169 3.36 -24.93 -19.08
CA ASP A 169 4.33 -24.66 -18.02
C ASP A 169 4.49 -23.14 -17.84
N LEU A 170 3.72 -22.60 -16.89
CA LEU A 170 3.76 -21.17 -16.56
C LEU A 170 5.10 -20.76 -15.95
N ASP A 171 5.79 -21.64 -15.23
CA ASP A 171 7.05 -21.28 -14.56
C ASP A 171 8.18 -21.10 -15.58
N VAL A 172 8.19 -21.87 -16.67
CA VAL A 172 9.10 -21.66 -17.79
C VAL A 172 8.86 -20.31 -18.47
N LEU A 173 7.60 -19.92 -18.67
CA LEU A 173 7.26 -18.65 -19.31
C LEU A 173 7.48 -17.45 -18.37
N LEU A 174 7.16 -17.58 -17.08
CA LEU A 174 7.36 -16.53 -16.09
C LEU A 174 8.84 -16.30 -15.78
N GLY A 175 9.61 -17.37 -15.72
CA GLY A 175 10.99 -17.34 -15.24
C GLY A 175 11.08 -16.87 -13.78
N ASP A 176 12.15 -16.17 -13.44
CA ASP A 176 12.36 -15.60 -12.12
C ASP A 176 11.39 -14.42 -11.86
N ASP A 177 10.48 -14.57 -10.89
CA ASP A 177 9.53 -13.55 -10.45
C ASP A 177 10.21 -12.23 -10.04
N GLY A 178 11.47 -12.27 -9.60
CA GLY A 178 12.26 -11.09 -9.26
C GLY A 178 12.54 -10.17 -10.46
N ARG A 179 12.51 -10.68 -11.69
CA ARG A 179 12.71 -9.87 -12.90
C ARG A 179 11.50 -8.99 -13.24
N TRP A 180 10.31 -9.43 -12.88
CA TRP A 180 9.09 -8.64 -13.03
C TRP A 180 9.02 -7.52 -12.00
N SER A 181 9.50 -7.81 -10.79
CA SER A 181 9.36 -6.96 -9.62
C SER A 181 10.53 -5.98 -9.43
N ASP A 182 11.38 -5.79 -10.44
CA ASP A 182 12.51 -4.84 -10.39
C ASP A 182 12.00 -3.39 -10.36
N PRO A 183 12.19 -2.63 -9.26
CA PRO A 183 11.73 -1.25 -9.18
C PRO A 183 12.35 -0.33 -10.24
N ALA A 184 13.55 -0.66 -10.73
CA ALA A 184 14.19 0.09 -11.81
C ALA A 184 13.42 -0.02 -13.13
N ALA A 185 12.65 -1.10 -13.34
CA ALA A 185 11.82 -1.29 -14.52
C ALA A 185 10.74 -0.23 -14.67
N LEU A 186 10.36 0.51 -13.61
CA LEU A 186 9.43 1.64 -13.72
C LEU A 186 10.09 2.96 -14.07
N ARG A 187 11.42 3.04 -14.12
CA ARG A 187 12.17 4.26 -14.51
C ARG A 187 13.01 4.05 -15.77
N ASP A 188 13.42 2.82 -16.04
CA ASP A 188 14.24 2.41 -17.17
C ASP A 188 13.53 1.30 -17.95
N ALA A 189 13.13 1.59 -19.19
CA ALA A 189 12.41 0.64 -20.04
C ALA A 189 13.23 -0.62 -20.34
N THR A 190 14.57 -0.51 -20.40
CA THR A 190 15.47 -1.64 -20.71
C THR A 190 15.54 -2.68 -19.58
N ARG A 191 15.11 -2.30 -18.37
CA ARG A 191 15.02 -3.17 -17.20
C ARG A 191 13.71 -3.97 -17.17
N SER A 192 12.67 -3.51 -17.88
CA SER A 192 11.38 -4.21 -17.90
C SER A 192 11.40 -5.42 -18.84
N VAL A 193 10.86 -6.53 -18.37
CA VAL A 193 10.69 -7.76 -19.16
C VAL A 193 9.42 -7.77 -20.01
N GLY A 194 8.56 -6.75 -19.91
CA GLY A 194 7.22 -6.78 -20.51
C GLY A 194 7.16 -6.85 -22.04
N ALA A 195 8.27 -6.56 -22.74
CA ALA A 195 8.40 -6.71 -24.19
C ALA A 195 9.06 -8.03 -24.62
N SER A 196 9.46 -8.90 -23.69
CA SER A 196 10.10 -10.17 -24.03
C SER A 196 9.13 -11.12 -24.76
N PRO A 197 9.64 -12.06 -25.58
CA PRO A 197 8.80 -13.07 -26.23
C PRO A 197 7.95 -13.86 -25.24
N GLU A 198 8.49 -14.18 -24.06
CA GLU A 198 7.80 -14.89 -22.99
C GLU A 198 6.68 -14.04 -22.39
N ALA A 199 6.92 -12.74 -22.15
CA ALA A 199 5.88 -11.82 -21.67
C ALA A 199 4.76 -11.61 -22.71
N VAL A 200 5.08 -11.61 -24.00
CA VAL A 200 4.09 -11.60 -25.10
C VAL A 200 3.27 -12.88 -25.10
N ALA A 201 3.92 -14.04 -24.98
CA ALA A 201 3.23 -15.34 -24.91
C ALA A 201 2.32 -15.42 -23.67
N LEU A 202 2.79 -14.97 -22.50
CA LEU A 202 1.99 -14.92 -21.27
C LEU A 202 0.75 -14.06 -21.41
N ARG A 203 0.79 -12.95 -22.16
CA ARG A 203 -0.41 -12.15 -22.45
C ARG A 203 -1.46 -12.95 -23.22
N ALA A 204 -1.05 -13.72 -24.22
CA ALA A 204 -1.97 -14.58 -24.97
C ALA A 204 -2.54 -15.70 -24.09
N VAL A 205 -1.70 -16.34 -23.26
CA VAL A 205 -2.15 -17.35 -22.30
C VAL A 205 -3.17 -16.76 -21.33
N ALA A 206 -2.87 -15.60 -20.72
CA ALA A 206 -3.76 -14.94 -19.77
C ALA A 206 -5.13 -14.57 -20.40
N ASP A 207 -5.12 -14.08 -21.63
CA ASP A 207 -6.33 -13.75 -22.39
C ASP A 207 -7.17 -14.99 -22.71
N ASP A 208 -6.53 -16.08 -23.12
CA ASP A 208 -7.18 -17.37 -23.39
C ASP A 208 -7.76 -17.99 -22.10
N LEU A 209 -7.06 -17.91 -20.97
CA LEU A 209 -7.57 -18.37 -19.67
C LEU A 209 -8.83 -17.56 -19.27
N LEU A 210 -8.79 -16.23 -19.41
CA LEU A 210 -9.94 -15.38 -19.12
C LEU A 210 -11.13 -15.70 -20.03
N THR A 211 -10.90 -15.91 -21.32
CA THR A 211 -11.94 -16.31 -22.27
C THR A 211 -12.54 -17.67 -21.92
N THR A 212 -11.68 -18.64 -21.54
CA THR A 212 -12.12 -19.98 -21.14
C THR A 212 -13.00 -19.94 -19.88
N LEU A 213 -12.65 -19.11 -18.89
CA LEU A 213 -13.48 -18.91 -17.69
C LEU A 213 -14.91 -18.49 -18.06
N TYR A 214 -15.07 -17.57 -19.01
CA TYR A 214 -16.39 -17.13 -19.46
C TYR A 214 -17.11 -18.19 -20.32
N ALA A 215 -16.41 -18.81 -21.26
CA ALA A 215 -16.99 -19.81 -22.16
C ALA A 215 -17.57 -21.01 -21.38
N GLU A 216 -16.88 -21.42 -20.31
CA GLU A 216 -17.23 -22.58 -19.49
C GLU A 216 -17.92 -22.19 -18.18
N ALA A 217 -18.34 -20.92 -18.02
CA ALA A 217 -18.92 -20.42 -16.77
C ALA A 217 -20.09 -21.29 -16.24
N PRO A 218 -21.05 -21.78 -17.05
CA PRO A 218 -22.12 -22.65 -16.54
C PRO A 218 -21.61 -23.94 -15.91
N ALA A 219 -20.61 -24.58 -16.54
CA ALA A 219 -20.04 -25.83 -16.04
C ALA A 219 -19.15 -25.60 -14.82
N LEU A 220 -18.31 -24.56 -14.87
CA LEU A 220 -17.43 -24.17 -13.77
C LEU A 220 -18.23 -23.83 -12.52
N VAL A 221 -19.24 -22.95 -12.62
CA VAL A 221 -20.09 -22.56 -11.48
C VAL A 221 -20.86 -23.74 -10.91
N ALA A 222 -21.35 -24.65 -11.76
CA ALA A 222 -22.04 -25.86 -11.29
C ALA A 222 -21.09 -26.85 -10.58
N ALA A 223 -19.82 -26.88 -10.97
CA ALA A 223 -18.80 -27.74 -10.37
C ALA A 223 -18.12 -27.14 -9.13
N SER A 224 -18.24 -25.83 -8.93
CA SER A 224 -17.62 -25.07 -7.85
C SER A 224 -18.69 -24.18 -7.17
N SER A 225 -18.62 -22.87 -7.36
CA SER A 225 -19.60 -21.88 -6.94
C SER A 225 -19.44 -20.58 -7.75
N PRO A 226 -20.47 -19.70 -7.75
CA PRO A 226 -20.32 -18.36 -8.32
C PRO A 226 -19.14 -17.58 -7.73
N ASP A 227 -18.90 -17.70 -6.43
CA ASP A 227 -17.85 -16.97 -5.71
C ASP A 227 -16.45 -17.48 -6.08
N GLU A 228 -16.25 -18.80 -6.24
CA GLU A 228 -14.97 -19.35 -6.68
C GLU A 228 -14.67 -19.01 -8.13
N TRP A 229 -15.68 -19.09 -9.01
CA TRP A 229 -15.54 -18.62 -10.39
C TRP A 229 -15.16 -17.15 -10.44
N GLN A 230 -15.81 -16.33 -9.61
CA GLN A 230 -15.54 -14.90 -9.51
C GLN A 230 -14.12 -14.62 -9.03
N ARG A 231 -13.64 -15.33 -8.00
CA ARG A 231 -12.25 -15.23 -7.53
C ARG A 231 -11.27 -15.56 -8.66
N ALA A 232 -11.48 -16.64 -9.39
CA ALA A 232 -10.63 -17.01 -10.52
C ALA A 232 -10.64 -15.95 -11.64
N GLN A 233 -11.80 -15.38 -11.94
CA GLN A 233 -11.93 -14.29 -12.92
C GLN A 233 -11.16 -13.03 -12.49
N VAL A 234 -11.25 -12.65 -11.22
CA VAL A 234 -10.52 -11.49 -10.67
C VAL A 234 -9.01 -11.71 -10.79
N HIS A 235 -8.51 -12.91 -10.45
CA HIS A 235 -7.10 -13.24 -10.60
C HIS A 235 -6.65 -13.21 -12.08
N ALA A 236 -7.45 -13.78 -12.99
CA ALA A 236 -7.14 -13.77 -14.42
C ALA A 236 -7.10 -12.34 -15.00
N ALA A 237 -8.06 -11.49 -14.61
CA ALA A 237 -8.10 -10.09 -15.03
C ALA A 237 -6.91 -9.30 -14.47
N THR A 238 -6.56 -9.49 -13.20
CA THR A 238 -5.39 -8.85 -12.57
C THR A 238 -4.09 -9.27 -13.24
N ALA A 239 -3.91 -10.58 -13.49
CA ALA A 239 -2.76 -11.10 -14.23
C ALA A 239 -2.60 -10.43 -15.60
N LEU A 240 -3.68 -10.39 -16.38
CA LEU A 240 -3.69 -9.78 -17.71
C LEU A 240 -3.41 -8.27 -17.64
N GLY A 241 -3.98 -7.58 -16.66
CA GLY A 241 -3.73 -6.17 -16.37
C GLY A 241 -2.25 -5.89 -16.06
N LEU A 242 -1.64 -6.68 -15.18
CA LEU A 242 -0.22 -6.58 -14.84
C LEU A 242 0.69 -6.85 -16.04
N LEU A 243 0.39 -7.89 -16.84
CA LEU A 243 1.15 -8.17 -18.06
C LEU A 243 1.06 -7.01 -19.07
N ARG A 244 -0.11 -6.39 -19.21
CA ARG A 244 -0.28 -5.18 -20.03
C ARG A 244 0.51 -4.01 -19.44
N TYR A 245 0.48 -3.80 -18.13
CA TYR A 245 1.24 -2.74 -17.46
C TYR A 245 2.76 -2.92 -17.66
N HIS A 246 3.28 -4.13 -17.48
CA HIS A 246 4.69 -4.45 -17.74
C HIS A 246 5.07 -4.20 -19.20
N ALA A 247 4.21 -4.55 -20.15
CA ALA A 247 4.44 -4.26 -21.57
C ALA A 247 4.54 -2.74 -21.84
N GLN A 248 3.72 -1.93 -21.17
CA GLN A 248 3.79 -0.46 -21.25
C GLN A 248 5.06 0.08 -20.58
N ALA A 249 5.51 -0.54 -19.49
CA ALA A 249 6.76 -0.19 -18.82
C ALA A 249 7.99 -0.49 -19.69
N ALA A 250 7.94 -1.51 -20.55
CA ALA A 250 9.03 -1.87 -21.46
C ALA A 250 9.12 -0.98 -22.71
N GLU A 251 8.15 -0.08 -22.94
CA GLU A 251 8.19 0.85 -24.07
C GLU A 251 9.09 2.03 -23.75
N ASP A 252 10.06 2.30 -24.64
CA ASP A 252 10.96 3.44 -24.53
C ASP A 252 10.22 4.74 -24.89
N ALA A 253 10.35 5.75 -24.03
CA ALA A 253 9.73 7.05 -24.19
C ALA A 253 10.36 8.05 -23.20
N PRO A 254 10.25 9.37 -23.46
CA PRO A 254 10.68 10.39 -22.51
C PRO A 254 10.07 10.17 -21.11
N PRO A 255 10.82 10.39 -20.01
CA PRO A 255 10.38 10.05 -18.65
C PRO A 255 8.99 10.55 -18.27
N ALA A 256 8.65 11.79 -18.62
CA ALA A 256 7.34 12.38 -18.31
C ALA A 256 6.19 11.69 -19.07
N VAL A 257 6.41 11.35 -20.35
CA VAL A 257 5.43 10.64 -21.19
C VAL A 257 5.22 9.23 -20.65
N ARG A 258 6.33 8.54 -20.34
CA ARG A 258 6.31 7.17 -19.83
C ARG A 258 5.60 7.08 -18.47
N THR A 259 5.96 7.97 -17.54
CA THR A 259 5.33 8.02 -16.21
C THR A 259 3.85 8.37 -16.30
N SER A 260 3.47 9.36 -17.12
CA SER A 260 2.07 9.71 -17.37
C SER A 260 1.27 8.55 -17.93
N ARG A 261 1.87 7.79 -18.86
CA ARG A 261 1.26 6.60 -19.44
C ARG A 261 1.02 5.53 -18.39
N LEU A 262 2.02 5.21 -17.56
CA LEU A 262 1.88 4.20 -16.52
C LEU A 262 0.80 4.57 -15.49
N LEU A 263 0.74 5.84 -15.07
CA LEU A 263 -0.34 6.36 -14.22
C LEU A 263 -1.72 6.17 -14.89
N GLY A 264 -1.83 6.54 -16.16
CA GLY A 264 -3.07 6.36 -16.93
C GLY A 264 -3.48 4.89 -17.11
N ILE A 265 -2.53 3.98 -17.22
CA ILE A 265 -2.84 2.54 -17.31
C ILE A 265 -3.33 2.00 -15.96
N ARG A 266 -2.73 2.41 -14.83
CA ARG A 266 -3.24 2.06 -13.49
C ARG A 266 -4.69 2.53 -13.34
N ASP A 267 -4.97 3.79 -13.64
CA ASP A 267 -6.34 4.34 -13.58
C ASP A 267 -7.32 3.68 -14.57
N ALA A 268 -6.84 3.24 -15.75
CA ALA A 268 -7.66 2.46 -16.67
C ALA A 268 -8.02 1.07 -16.12
N LEU A 269 -7.09 0.41 -15.43
CA LEU A 269 -7.37 -0.85 -14.72
C LEU A 269 -8.34 -0.62 -13.55
N MET A 270 -8.15 0.45 -12.78
CA MET A 270 -9.09 0.88 -11.73
C MET A 270 -10.50 1.10 -12.28
N ALA A 271 -10.64 1.80 -13.42
CA ALA A 271 -11.92 2.00 -14.07
C ALA A 271 -12.58 0.69 -14.52
N GLN A 272 -11.80 -0.23 -15.12
CA GLN A 272 -12.29 -1.55 -15.51
C GLN A 272 -12.79 -2.35 -14.29
N ASN A 273 -12.04 -2.34 -13.19
CA ASN A 273 -12.44 -2.97 -11.94
C ASN A 273 -13.74 -2.35 -11.39
N LEU A 274 -13.87 -1.02 -11.39
CA LEU A 274 -15.10 -0.35 -10.95
C LEU A 274 -16.32 -0.74 -11.79
N LEU A 275 -16.19 -0.83 -13.12
CA LEU A 275 -17.27 -1.24 -14.02
C LEU A 275 -17.66 -2.72 -13.83
N ASP A 276 -16.68 -3.60 -13.60
CA ASP A 276 -16.92 -5.00 -13.23
C ASP A 276 -17.66 -5.10 -11.90
N ILE A 277 -17.22 -4.38 -10.86
CA ILE A 277 -17.90 -4.35 -9.57
C ILE A 277 -19.33 -3.82 -9.74
N ARG A 278 -19.56 -2.77 -10.54
CA ARG A 278 -20.91 -2.27 -10.82
C ARG A 278 -21.79 -3.29 -11.51
N THR A 279 -21.25 -4.03 -12.47
CA THR A 279 -22.00 -5.10 -13.14
C THR A 279 -22.47 -6.15 -12.14
N ARG A 280 -21.65 -6.49 -11.14
CA ARG A 280 -22.00 -7.43 -10.07
C ARG A 280 -23.02 -6.87 -9.08
N GLU A 281 -22.80 -5.64 -8.63
CA GLU A 281 -23.61 -5.02 -7.58
C GLU A 281 -24.91 -4.40 -8.09
N ALA A 282 -25.12 -4.35 -9.43
CA ALA A 282 -26.27 -3.71 -10.08
C ALA A 282 -27.63 -4.15 -9.54
N HIS A 283 -27.76 -5.40 -9.09
CA HIS A 283 -29.00 -5.97 -8.56
C HIS A 283 -29.17 -5.81 -7.03
N ARG A 284 -28.14 -5.33 -6.33
CA ARG A 284 -28.10 -5.19 -4.87
C ARG A 284 -28.26 -3.74 -4.45
N GLY A 285 -27.61 -2.82 -5.15
CA GLY A 285 -27.71 -1.38 -4.89
C GLY A 285 -26.45 -0.62 -5.32
N PRO A 286 -26.41 0.70 -5.09
CA PRO A 286 -25.24 1.52 -5.40
C PRO A 286 -24.01 1.15 -4.59
N THR A 287 -22.86 1.63 -5.06
CA THR A 287 -21.58 1.48 -4.36
C THR A 287 -20.97 2.83 -4.00
N LEU A 288 -20.50 2.94 -2.76
CA LEU A 288 -19.58 3.99 -2.33
C LEU A 288 -18.18 3.64 -2.85
N VAL A 289 -17.52 4.57 -3.53
CA VAL A 289 -16.10 4.43 -3.91
C VAL A 289 -15.28 5.41 -3.07
N PHE A 290 -14.19 4.96 -2.46
CA PHE A 290 -13.31 5.81 -1.66
C PHE A 290 -11.86 5.71 -2.13
N ALA A 291 -11.26 6.85 -2.47
CA ALA A 291 -9.91 6.95 -3.02
C ALA A 291 -9.39 8.39 -2.96
N HIS A 292 -8.14 8.59 -3.35
CA HIS A 292 -7.61 9.92 -3.56
C HIS A 292 -8.41 10.70 -4.63
N ASN A 293 -8.58 12.01 -4.45
CA ASN A 293 -9.30 12.90 -5.38
C ASN A 293 -8.86 12.71 -6.84
N ARG A 294 -7.56 12.52 -7.05
CA ARG A 294 -6.95 12.35 -8.38
C ARG A 294 -7.32 11.06 -9.10
N HIS A 295 -7.83 10.05 -8.38
CA HIS A 295 -8.39 8.85 -8.98
C HIS A 295 -9.87 9.00 -9.31
N LEU A 296 -10.57 10.00 -8.74
CA LEU A 296 -12.04 10.13 -8.79
C LEU A 296 -12.53 11.36 -9.57
N GLN A 297 -11.70 12.38 -9.74
CA GLN A 297 -12.05 13.61 -10.46
C GLN A 297 -12.45 13.35 -11.93
N ARG A 298 -13.30 14.21 -12.51
CA ARG A 298 -13.77 14.06 -13.91
C ARG A 298 -12.84 14.67 -14.96
N HIS A 299 -12.03 15.64 -14.58
CA HIS A 299 -11.08 16.32 -15.45
C HIS A 299 -9.70 15.61 -15.41
N PRO A 300 -8.81 15.82 -16.40
CA PRO A 300 -7.51 15.18 -16.43
C PRO A 300 -6.72 15.41 -15.13
N SER A 301 -6.20 14.34 -14.55
CA SER A 301 -5.29 14.42 -13.41
C SER A 301 -3.94 14.95 -13.85
N THR A 302 -3.35 15.83 -13.05
CA THR A 302 -2.04 16.42 -13.32
C THR A 302 -1.13 16.30 -12.11
N TRP A 303 0.17 16.10 -12.28
CA TRP A 303 1.12 16.06 -11.16
C TRP A 303 2.48 16.58 -11.55
N ARG A 304 2.98 17.57 -10.83
CA ARG A 304 4.39 17.98 -10.92
C ARG A 304 5.24 17.14 -9.97
N LEU A 305 6.08 16.27 -10.52
CA LEU A 305 6.92 15.34 -9.77
C LEU A 305 8.31 15.25 -10.39
N ALA A 306 9.36 15.43 -9.59
CA ALA A 306 10.76 15.34 -10.03
C ALA A 306 11.06 16.18 -11.31
N GLY A 307 10.49 17.39 -11.40
CA GLY A 307 10.66 18.28 -12.56
C GLY A 307 9.85 17.90 -13.80
N MET A 308 9.03 16.83 -13.73
CA MET A 308 8.12 16.43 -14.80
C MET A 308 6.71 16.96 -14.54
N ASP A 309 6.06 17.44 -15.59
CA ASP A 309 4.62 17.71 -15.59
C ASP A 309 3.90 16.47 -16.14
N LEU A 310 3.26 15.72 -15.26
CA LEU A 310 2.55 14.48 -15.56
C LEU A 310 1.08 14.77 -15.78
N ARG A 311 0.46 14.06 -16.74
CA ARG A 311 -0.97 14.19 -17.04
C ARG A 311 -1.59 12.89 -17.52
N TRP A 312 -2.73 12.50 -16.96
CA TRP A 312 -3.46 11.29 -17.35
C TRP A 312 -4.97 11.43 -17.11
N TRP A 313 -5.75 10.46 -17.60
CA TRP A 313 -7.17 10.35 -17.27
C TRP A 313 -7.32 9.44 -16.05
N SER A 314 -7.98 9.95 -15.01
CA SER A 314 -8.29 9.20 -13.80
C SER A 314 -9.35 8.12 -14.04
N ALA A 315 -9.47 7.18 -13.11
CA ALA A 315 -10.52 6.17 -13.11
C ALA A 315 -11.91 6.83 -13.11
N GLY A 316 -12.08 7.88 -12.30
CA GLY A 316 -13.30 8.67 -12.21
C GLY A 316 -13.66 9.36 -13.51
N ALA A 317 -12.69 9.93 -14.25
CA ALA A 317 -12.95 10.53 -15.55
C ALA A 317 -13.43 9.49 -16.58
N ILE A 318 -12.82 8.31 -16.60
CA ILE A 318 -13.20 7.21 -17.48
C ILE A 318 -14.61 6.70 -17.12
N VAL A 319 -14.86 6.40 -15.85
CA VAL A 319 -16.13 5.85 -15.37
C VAL A 319 -17.25 6.88 -15.52
N SER A 320 -17.01 8.15 -15.20
CA SER A 320 -18.00 9.23 -15.40
C SER A 320 -18.40 9.36 -16.86
N SER A 321 -17.46 9.19 -17.79
CA SER A 321 -17.74 9.25 -19.24
C SER A 321 -18.64 8.10 -19.72
N LEU A 322 -18.54 6.93 -19.07
CA LEU A 322 -19.29 5.73 -19.44
C LEU A 322 -20.63 5.59 -18.70
N LEU A 323 -20.72 6.12 -17.48
CA LEU A 323 -21.93 6.06 -16.64
C LEU A 323 -22.79 7.33 -16.72
N GLY A 324 -22.23 8.46 -17.18
CA GLY A 324 -22.92 9.75 -17.22
C GLY A 324 -23.33 10.21 -15.82
N GLU A 325 -24.55 10.72 -15.70
CA GLU A 325 -25.14 11.24 -14.45
C GLU A 325 -25.27 10.19 -13.33
N ARG A 326 -25.06 8.90 -13.63
CA ARG A 326 -25.06 7.82 -12.63
C ARG A 326 -23.74 7.71 -11.86
N TYR A 327 -22.75 8.52 -12.20
CA TYR A 327 -21.52 8.71 -11.43
C TYR A 327 -21.55 10.07 -10.75
N ALA A 328 -21.60 10.06 -9.42
CA ALA A 328 -21.47 11.25 -8.60
C ALA A 328 -20.11 11.28 -7.90
N VAL A 329 -19.49 12.45 -7.76
CA VAL A 329 -18.20 12.64 -7.09
C VAL A 329 -18.24 13.79 -6.08
N VAL A 330 -17.86 13.44 -4.85
CA VAL A 330 -17.60 14.37 -3.75
C VAL A 330 -16.10 14.44 -3.56
N VAL A 331 -15.51 15.61 -3.77
CA VAL A 331 -14.05 15.81 -3.62
C VAL A 331 -13.72 16.22 -2.19
N GLY A 332 -12.67 15.64 -1.62
CA GLY A 332 -12.20 15.99 -0.29
C GLY A 332 -11.36 17.27 -0.30
N SER A 333 -11.45 18.09 0.75
CA SER A 333 -10.68 19.31 0.93
C SER A 333 -10.27 19.47 2.38
N LEU A 334 -9.09 20.04 2.63
CA LEU A 334 -8.49 20.11 3.96
C LEU A 334 -7.92 21.52 4.22
N GLY A 335 -8.40 22.17 5.28
CA GLY A 335 -7.92 23.47 5.75
C GLY A 335 -6.54 23.35 6.39
N ALA A 336 -6.49 22.88 7.63
CA ALA A 336 -5.26 22.63 8.39
C ALA A 336 -5.21 21.18 8.89
N SER A 337 -4.00 20.68 9.15
CA SER A 337 -3.79 19.35 9.73
C SER A 337 -2.55 19.29 10.59
N GLY A 338 -2.72 18.87 11.85
CA GLY A 338 -1.61 18.59 12.75
C GLY A 338 -0.80 17.37 12.30
N ALA A 339 -1.47 16.32 11.81
CA ALA A 339 -0.83 15.09 11.35
C ALA A 339 0.14 15.35 10.19
N LEU A 340 -0.25 16.23 9.26
CA LEU A 340 0.55 16.61 8.11
C LEU A 340 1.46 17.82 8.35
N LYS A 341 1.40 18.44 9.54
CA LYS A 341 2.01 19.76 9.81
C LYS A 341 1.58 20.81 8.77
N LEU A 342 0.35 20.72 8.28
CA LEU A 342 -0.24 21.63 7.31
C LEU A 342 -0.89 22.79 8.05
N GLY A 343 -0.38 24.00 7.83
CA GLY A 343 -0.90 25.22 8.45
C GLY A 343 -2.28 25.62 7.90
N ALA A 344 -2.88 26.62 8.56
CA ALA A 344 -4.11 27.25 8.08
C ALA A 344 -3.92 27.77 6.64
N PRO A 345 -4.93 27.62 5.78
CA PRO A 345 -4.82 27.99 4.37
C PRO A 345 -4.64 29.50 4.20
N PRO A 346 -3.76 29.95 3.28
CA PRO A 346 -3.56 31.37 3.02
C PRO A 346 -4.83 32.09 2.55
N ALA A 347 -5.07 33.32 3.03
CA ALA A 347 -6.27 34.09 2.67
C ALA A 347 -6.47 34.25 1.15
N GLY A 348 -7.68 33.98 0.67
CA GLY A 348 -8.04 34.03 -0.75
C GLY A 348 -7.70 32.76 -1.54
N THR A 349 -7.38 31.65 -0.88
CA THR A 349 -7.39 30.32 -1.50
C THR A 349 -8.77 29.66 -1.40
N PHE A 350 -8.98 28.56 -2.13
CA PHE A 350 -10.21 27.77 -2.06
C PHE A 350 -10.48 27.27 -0.64
N GLU A 351 -9.48 26.69 0.02
CA GLU A 351 -9.58 26.18 1.38
C GLU A 351 -9.85 27.30 2.39
N ALA A 352 -9.24 28.47 2.24
CA ALA A 352 -9.49 29.60 3.13
C ALA A 352 -10.93 30.15 3.02
N ALA A 353 -11.52 30.11 1.81
CA ALA A 353 -12.92 30.47 1.63
C ALA A 353 -13.85 29.43 2.25
N LEU A 354 -13.49 28.15 2.20
CA LEU A 354 -14.22 27.08 2.87
C LEU A 354 -14.13 27.19 4.40
N ASP A 355 -12.94 27.41 4.96
CA ASP A 355 -12.76 27.68 6.39
C ASP A 355 -13.63 28.86 6.85
N ALA A 356 -13.57 29.99 6.14
CA ALA A 356 -14.32 31.19 6.49
C ALA A 356 -15.85 30.99 6.42
N ALA A 357 -16.33 30.19 5.46
CA ALA A 357 -17.74 29.85 5.35
C ALA A 357 -18.23 29.03 6.55
N LEU A 358 -17.36 28.24 7.17
CA LEU A 358 -17.65 27.43 8.35
C LEU A 358 -17.49 28.21 9.66
N ASP A 359 -16.61 29.21 9.69
CA ASP A 359 -16.48 30.15 10.79
C ASP A 359 -17.66 31.13 10.92
N ALA A 360 -18.34 31.44 9.81
CA ALA A 360 -19.49 32.35 9.81
C ALA A 360 -20.80 31.72 10.35
N GLY A 361 -20.81 30.41 10.62
CA GLY A 361 -21.95 29.69 11.18
C GLY A 361 -21.97 29.67 12.72
N ASP A 362 -23.16 29.65 13.31
CA ASP A 362 -23.41 29.64 14.76
C ASP A 362 -23.14 28.25 15.41
N HIS A 363 -21.93 27.71 15.23
CA HIS A 363 -21.64 26.27 15.45
C HIS A 363 -20.56 26.03 16.53
N ALA A 364 -20.75 24.95 17.30
CA ALA A 364 -19.92 24.57 18.44
C ALA A 364 -18.45 24.24 18.05
N PRO A 365 -17.48 24.51 18.93
CA PRO A 365 -16.06 24.24 18.66
C PRO A 365 -15.72 22.76 18.91
N GLY A 366 -15.31 22.01 17.88
CA GLY A 366 -14.91 20.59 18.05
C GLY A 366 -14.31 19.88 16.83
N GLY A 367 -14.76 20.21 15.62
CA GLY A 367 -14.19 19.69 14.36
C GLY A 367 -15.20 19.92 13.24
N ARG A 368 -14.87 20.75 12.26
CA ARG A 368 -15.88 21.26 11.31
C ARG A 368 -15.71 20.59 9.96
N VAL A 369 -16.48 19.53 9.75
CA VAL A 369 -16.65 18.89 8.46
C VAL A 369 -17.83 19.55 7.76
N ALA A 370 -17.75 19.79 6.46
CA ALA A 370 -18.89 20.31 5.71
C ALA A 370 -19.00 19.74 4.33
N VAL A 371 -20.24 19.57 3.89
CA VAL A 371 -20.56 19.24 2.50
C VAL A 371 -21.01 20.54 1.82
N VAL A 372 -20.20 21.02 0.89
CA VAL A 372 -20.36 22.33 0.24
C VAL A 372 -20.72 22.16 -1.23
N ASP A 373 -21.71 22.93 -1.68
CA ASP A 373 -22.06 23.07 -3.09
C ASP A 373 -20.95 23.85 -3.83
N PRO A 374 -20.29 23.27 -4.84
CA PRO A 374 -19.21 23.93 -5.59
C PRO A 374 -19.67 25.18 -6.34
N VAL A 375 -20.97 25.33 -6.67
CA VAL A 375 -21.51 26.57 -7.25
C VAL A 375 -21.31 27.75 -6.29
N ARG A 376 -21.50 27.54 -4.98
CA ARG A 376 -21.34 28.59 -3.97
C ARG A 376 -19.89 29.02 -3.82
N LEU A 377 -18.97 28.05 -3.83
CA LEU A 377 -17.55 28.34 -3.74
C LEU A 377 -17.08 29.18 -4.94
N ARG A 378 -17.59 28.89 -6.15
CA ARG A 378 -17.30 29.69 -7.35
C ARG A 378 -17.89 31.10 -7.34
N GLN A 379 -18.97 31.32 -6.58
CA GLN A 379 -19.58 32.64 -6.41
C GLN A 379 -18.84 33.53 -5.39
N ALA A 380 -17.94 32.96 -4.57
CA ALA A 380 -17.19 33.69 -3.54
C ALA A 380 -16.11 34.64 -4.11
N GLY A 381 -15.86 34.61 -5.43
CA GLY A 381 -14.89 35.46 -6.12
C GLY A 381 -13.68 34.68 -6.66
N PRO A 382 -12.65 35.37 -7.19
CA PRO A 382 -11.46 34.70 -7.70
C PRO A 382 -10.65 34.10 -6.54
N LEU A 383 -10.65 32.78 -6.46
CA LEU A 383 -9.88 32.00 -5.49
C LEU A 383 -8.66 31.38 -6.18
N ARG A 384 -7.58 31.18 -5.42
CA ARG A 384 -6.34 30.57 -5.92
C ARG A 384 -6.05 29.22 -5.27
N VAL A 385 -5.29 28.39 -5.97
CA VAL A 385 -4.70 27.17 -5.40
C VAL A 385 -3.73 27.59 -4.30
N ARG A 386 -3.78 26.94 -3.14
CA ARG A 386 -2.77 27.16 -2.09
C ARG A 386 -1.41 26.58 -2.52
N THR A 387 -0.32 27.26 -2.16
CA THR A 387 1.05 26.91 -2.61
C THR A 387 2.02 26.69 -1.45
N ASP A 388 1.51 26.70 -0.23
CA ASP A 388 2.25 26.50 1.03
C ASP A 388 2.45 25.01 1.37
N VAL A 389 2.10 24.11 0.45
CA VAL A 389 2.18 22.66 0.60
C VAL A 389 3.57 22.15 0.20
N THR A 390 4.06 21.13 0.89
CA THR A 390 5.31 20.45 0.54
C THR A 390 5.03 19.05 -0.04
N PRO A 391 5.90 18.50 -0.91
CA PRO A 391 5.71 17.18 -1.49
C PRO A 391 5.53 16.06 -0.45
N GLU A 392 6.21 16.16 0.69
CA GLU A 392 6.20 15.16 1.78
C GLU A 392 4.82 15.05 2.44
N GLN A 393 4.01 16.10 2.38
CA GLN A 393 2.65 16.11 2.93
C GLN A 393 1.66 15.31 2.08
N GLY A 394 2.03 14.98 0.83
CA GLY A 394 1.17 14.25 -0.10
C GLY A 394 -0.19 14.93 -0.32
N HIS A 395 -0.29 16.23 -0.04
CA HIS A 395 -1.54 16.98 -0.09
C HIS A 395 -1.70 17.69 -1.41
N PHE A 396 -2.86 17.48 -2.03
CA PHE A 396 -3.24 18.06 -3.31
C PHE A 396 -4.42 19.01 -3.12
N PRO A 397 -4.17 20.33 -3.15
CA PRO A 397 -5.21 21.32 -2.94
C PRO A 397 -6.28 21.34 -4.04
N LEU A 398 -7.39 22.00 -3.75
CA LEU A 398 -8.40 22.33 -4.74
C LEU A 398 -7.86 23.32 -5.78
N ASP A 399 -8.30 23.12 -7.01
CA ASP A 399 -8.14 24.05 -8.11
C ASP A 399 -9.49 24.32 -8.81
N GLU A 400 -9.47 25.26 -9.76
CA GLU A 400 -10.67 25.69 -10.48
C GLU A 400 -11.35 24.55 -11.24
N GLU A 401 -10.56 23.68 -11.86
CA GLU A 401 -11.05 22.52 -12.63
C GLU A 401 -11.70 21.48 -11.71
N THR A 402 -11.12 21.21 -10.54
CA THR A 402 -11.65 20.30 -9.53
C THR A 402 -12.99 20.80 -9.00
N VAL A 403 -13.07 22.09 -8.64
CA VAL A 403 -14.31 22.70 -8.15
C VAL A 403 -15.37 22.75 -9.25
N ALA A 404 -15.00 23.02 -10.51
CA ALA A 404 -15.94 23.10 -11.62
C ALA A 404 -16.56 21.75 -12.00
N HIS A 405 -15.90 20.63 -11.70
CA HIS A 405 -16.27 19.30 -12.18
C HIS A 405 -16.66 18.29 -11.07
N CYS A 406 -16.87 18.74 -9.84
CA CYS A 406 -17.40 17.92 -8.74
C CYS A 406 -18.89 18.20 -8.50
N ASP A 407 -19.59 17.28 -7.82
CA ASP A 407 -20.99 17.49 -7.41
C ASP A 407 -21.09 18.09 -6.01
N ALA A 408 -20.11 17.79 -5.15
CA ALA A 408 -19.97 18.39 -3.82
C ALA A 408 -18.50 18.39 -3.37
N ILE A 409 -18.22 19.22 -2.37
CA ILE A 409 -16.91 19.28 -1.71
C ILE A 409 -17.11 18.87 -0.25
N LEU A 410 -16.39 17.84 0.21
CA LEU A 410 -16.29 17.49 1.63
C LEU A 410 -15.06 18.17 2.23
N HIS A 411 -15.27 19.26 2.95
CA HIS A 411 -14.20 20.05 3.53
C HIS A 411 -14.01 19.78 5.03
N VAL A 412 -12.76 19.70 5.48
CA VAL A 412 -12.36 19.51 6.89
C VAL A 412 -11.44 20.67 7.30
N THR A 413 -11.81 21.48 8.28
CA THR A 413 -11.04 22.70 8.65
C THR A 413 -9.83 22.41 9.54
N ALA A 414 -9.99 21.59 10.58
CA ALA A 414 -8.94 21.11 11.47
C ALA A 414 -9.51 19.93 12.29
N PRO A 415 -8.93 18.71 12.21
CA PRO A 415 -9.35 17.64 13.08
C PRO A 415 -9.00 17.99 14.53
N GLY A 416 -9.94 17.82 15.45
CA GLY A 416 -9.66 17.89 16.88
C GLY A 416 -8.55 16.89 17.23
N ALA A 417 -7.60 17.32 18.06
CA ALA A 417 -6.55 16.47 18.59
C ALA A 417 -7.14 15.40 19.52
N ALA A 418 -7.64 14.30 18.95
CA ALA A 418 -7.88 13.05 19.64
C ALA A 418 -6.80 12.07 19.16
N GLY A 419 -5.92 11.68 20.08
CA GLY A 419 -4.58 11.15 19.81
C GLY A 419 -4.46 10.09 18.73
N ALA A 420 -3.52 10.31 17.81
CA ALA A 420 -2.80 9.29 17.06
C ALA A 420 -1.53 9.93 16.47
N GLU A 421 -0.40 9.25 16.61
CA GLU A 421 0.88 9.60 15.98
C GLU A 421 0.80 9.57 14.44
N PRO A 422 1.62 10.38 13.76
CA PRO A 422 1.53 10.54 12.31
C PRO A 422 1.87 9.24 11.57
N ALA A 423 1.01 8.84 10.62
CA ALA A 423 1.29 7.78 9.69
C ALA A 423 2.47 8.19 8.78
N ALA A 424 3.59 7.49 8.89
CA ALA A 424 4.72 7.65 7.99
C ALA A 424 4.32 7.29 6.56
N ALA A 425 4.77 8.13 5.62
CA ALA A 425 4.51 8.02 4.19
C ALA A 425 4.80 6.60 3.67
N SER A 426 3.82 6.06 2.94
CA SER A 426 3.84 4.74 2.31
C SER A 426 4.98 4.61 1.29
N ASP A 427 5.92 3.68 1.54
CA ASP A 427 6.82 3.11 0.53
C ASP A 427 6.45 1.63 0.34
N PRO A 428 6.39 1.10 -0.89
CA PRO A 428 5.72 -0.15 -1.18
C PRO A 428 6.64 -1.35 -0.94
N ARG A 429 6.19 -2.28 -0.10
CA ARG A 429 6.80 -3.61 0.03
C ARG A 429 5.81 -4.69 -0.41
N PRO A 430 6.28 -5.76 -1.08
CA PRO A 430 5.41 -6.74 -1.73
C PRO A 430 4.64 -7.61 -0.73
N VAL A 431 3.34 -7.77 -0.99
CA VAL A 431 2.41 -8.67 -0.30
C VAL A 431 2.86 -10.13 -0.47
N ALA A 432 2.98 -10.86 0.65
CA ALA A 432 3.32 -12.28 0.67
C ALA A 432 2.08 -13.15 0.43
N VAL A 433 2.19 -14.08 -0.51
CA VAL A 433 1.16 -15.08 -0.87
C VAL A 433 1.12 -16.16 0.21
N VAL A 434 -0.02 -16.31 0.89
CA VAL A 434 -0.27 -17.38 1.88
C VAL A 434 -0.56 -18.69 1.15
N ALA A 435 0.26 -19.71 1.42
CA ALA A 435 -0.02 -21.09 1.07
C ALA A 435 -0.52 -21.85 2.31
N ASP A 436 -1.63 -22.56 2.12
CA ASP A 436 -2.41 -23.34 3.07
C ASP A 436 -1.56 -24.32 3.94
N ARG A 437 -1.91 -24.47 5.22
CA ARG A 437 -1.34 -25.48 6.13
C ARG A 437 -2.44 -26.20 6.93
N PRO A 438 -2.26 -27.50 7.23
CA PRO A 438 -3.28 -28.32 7.88
C PRO A 438 -3.34 -28.14 9.41
N ALA A 439 -4.47 -28.62 9.95
CA ALA A 439 -5.08 -28.48 11.29
C ALA A 439 -4.17 -28.55 12.56
N PRO A 440 -4.66 -28.02 13.71
CA PRO A 440 -3.88 -27.83 14.93
C PRO A 440 -3.75 -29.09 15.80
N LEU A 441 -2.62 -29.18 16.51
CA LEU A 441 -2.43 -30.05 17.68
C LEU A 441 -2.82 -29.30 18.97
N ASP A 442 -3.30 -30.07 19.94
CA ASP A 442 -3.98 -29.69 21.19
C ASP A 442 -3.26 -28.64 22.09
N PRO A 443 -4.01 -27.81 22.86
CA PRO A 443 -3.45 -26.79 23.72
C PRO A 443 -3.29 -27.30 25.16
N ALA A 444 -2.06 -27.64 25.53
CA ALA A 444 -1.67 -27.76 26.93
C ALA A 444 -0.19 -27.40 27.07
N ASP A 445 0.07 -26.12 27.34
CA ASP A 445 1.09 -25.62 28.26
C ASP A 445 1.27 -24.11 28.07
N ALA A 446 0.24 -23.38 28.51
CA ALA A 446 0.37 -21.97 28.86
C ALA A 446 0.42 -21.87 30.39
N ALA A 447 1.62 -21.68 30.96
CA ALA A 447 1.80 -20.90 32.18
C ALA A 447 3.30 -20.76 32.54
N ALA A 448 3.72 -19.50 32.69
CA ALA A 448 4.63 -18.96 33.71
C ALA A 448 5.82 -18.16 33.14
N ALA A 449 5.69 -16.83 33.25
CA ALA A 449 6.64 -15.91 33.90
C ALA A 449 6.58 -14.54 33.21
N THR A 450 5.92 -13.58 33.84
CA THR A 450 6.08 -12.15 33.55
C THR A 450 7.21 -11.61 34.44
N PRO A 451 8.29 -11.02 33.90
CA PRO A 451 9.19 -10.21 34.70
C PRO A 451 8.80 -8.73 34.67
N SER A 452 8.88 -8.10 35.83
CA SER A 452 8.60 -6.70 36.14
C SER A 452 9.60 -5.70 35.54
N ALA A 453 9.11 -4.49 35.30
CA ALA A 453 9.74 -3.38 34.58
C ALA A 453 10.86 -2.60 35.33
N GLU A 454 11.86 -3.25 35.91
CA GLU A 454 12.92 -2.53 36.68
C GLU A 454 14.40 -2.85 36.32
N ALA A 455 14.68 -3.42 35.14
CA ALA A 455 16.06 -3.58 34.65
C ALA A 455 16.30 -2.81 33.33
N ALA A 456 16.36 -1.48 33.39
CA ALA A 456 16.76 -0.63 32.27
C ALA A 456 18.24 -0.19 32.41
N ASP A 457 19.02 -0.54 31.38
CA ASP A 457 20.23 0.09 30.85
C ASP A 457 21.47 0.27 31.74
N ARG A 458 22.26 -0.81 31.88
CA ARG A 458 23.71 -0.68 31.70
C ARG A 458 24.09 -1.32 30.37
N LEU A 459 24.76 -0.56 29.50
CA LEU A 459 25.30 -1.07 28.25
C LEU A 459 26.25 -2.26 28.55
N PRO A 460 26.24 -3.32 27.72
CA PRO A 460 27.15 -4.44 27.85
C PRO A 460 28.62 -3.99 27.85
N ALA A 461 29.47 -4.62 28.65
CA ALA A 461 30.90 -4.42 28.61
C ALA A 461 31.50 -5.12 27.37
N GLY A 462 31.51 -4.43 26.23
CA GLY A 462 31.92 -4.97 24.93
C GLY A 462 32.65 -3.93 24.05
N PRO A 463 33.09 -4.32 22.85
CA PRO A 463 33.70 -3.40 21.90
C PRO A 463 32.75 -2.27 21.50
N THR A 464 33.31 -1.10 21.25
CA THR A 464 32.61 0.04 20.66
C THR A 464 32.32 -0.18 19.18
N ALA A 465 31.47 0.67 18.59
CA ALA A 465 31.23 0.71 17.15
C ALA A 465 32.54 0.89 16.36
N ASP A 466 33.45 1.75 16.85
CA ASP A 466 34.76 1.98 16.24
C ASP A 466 35.66 0.75 16.36
N ASP A 467 35.72 0.09 17.52
CA ASP A 467 36.50 -1.16 17.68
C ASP A 467 36.06 -2.25 16.69
N LEU A 468 34.75 -2.39 16.46
CA LEU A 468 34.22 -3.35 15.48
C LEU A 468 34.50 -2.92 14.05
N ALA A 469 34.41 -1.63 13.75
CA ALA A 469 34.76 -1.10 12.43
C ALA A 469 36.24 -1.35 12.09
N GLU A 470 37.14 -1.07 13.03
CA GLU A 470 38.57 -1.35 12.90
C GLU A 470 38.84 -2.84 12.65
N ARG A 471 38.19 -3.72 13.42
CA ARG A 471 38.30 -5.17 13.23
C ARG A 471 37.83 -5.59 11.83
N ILE A 472 36.68 -5.11 11.36
CA ILE A 472 36.15 -5.45 10.03
C ILE A 472 37.09 -4.95 8.92
N LEU A 473 37.70 -3.78 9.10
CA LEU A 473 38.67 -3.20 8.16
C LEU A 473 39.98 -4.00 8.08
N THR A 474 40.31 -4.83 9.06
CA THR A 474 41.48 -5.73 8.98
C THR A 474 41.26 -6.92 8.03
N LEU A 475 40.02 -7.19 7.62
CA LEU A 475 39.71 -8.27 6.71
C LEU A 475 40.13 -7.93 5.27
N PRO A 476 40.57 -8.92 4.47
CA PRO A 476 41.03 -8.70 3.10
C PRO A 476 39.98 -8.03 2.21
N GLU A 477 40.41 -7.11 1.35
CA GLU A 477 39.59 -6.51 0.28
C GLU A 477 38.32 -5.78 0.77
N VAL A 478 38.32 -5.32 2.03
CA VAL A 478 37.21 -4.55 2.59
C VAL A 478 37.35 -3.06 2.28
N ALA A 479 36.28 -2.47 1.78
CA ALA A 479 36.14 -1.01 1.65
C ALA A 479 35.04 -0.50 2.59
N LEU A 480 35.33 0.57 3.32
CA LEU A 480 34.36 1.30 4.13
C LEU A 480 33.80 2.49 3.35
N VAL A 481 32.49 2.66 3.40
CA VAL A 481 31.79 3.90 3.06
C VAL A 481 31.09 4.38 4.32
N VAL A 482 31.41 5.60 4.76
CA VAL A 482 30.62 6.29 5.79
C VAL A 482 29.55 7.07 5.05
N ALA A 483 28.29 6.86 5.40
CA ALA A 483 27.20 7.58 4.78
C ALA A 483 27.28 9.07 5.10
N ASP A 484 27.19 9.87 4.05
CA ASP A 484 27.18 11.32 4.06
C ASP A 484 26.35 11.82 2.87
N GLU A 485 26.24 13.13 2.71
CA GLU A 485 25.53 13.75 1.58
C GLU A 485 26.09 13.29 0.22
N ALA A 486 27.42 13.15 0.09
CA ALA A 486 28.09 12.78 -1.16
C ALA A 486 27.85 11.32 -1.55
N SER A 487 27.57 10.45 -0.58
CA SER A 487 27.20 9.06 -0.79
C SER A 487 25.78 8.87 -1.34
N GLY A 488 24.95 9.92 -1.34
CA GLY A 488 23.55 9.87 -1.73
C GLY A 488 22.64 9.14 -0.72
N ALA A 489 23.16 8.86 0.49
CA ALA A 489 22.38 8.30 1.59
C ALA A 489 21.47 9.37 2.21
N PRO A 490 20.26 9.00 2.68
CA PRO A 490 19.38 9.93 3.39
C PRO A 490 20.05 10.42 4.69
N GLU A 491 19.74 11.65 5.10
CA GLU A 491 20.37 12.32 6.26
C GLU A 491 20.31 11.50 7.55
N VAL A 492 19.22 10.76 7.77
CA VAL A 492 19.04 9.86 8.92
C VAL A 492 20.06 8.71 8.98
N ALA A 493 20.65 8.34 7.84
CA ALA A 493 21.71 7.34 7.74
C ALA A 493 23.11 7.94 7.80
N TRP A 494 23.27 9.27 7.83
CA TRP A 494 24.60 9.88 7.88
C TRP A 494 25.37 9.42 9.12
N GLY A 495 26.66 9.11 8.94
CA GLY A 495 27.50 8.50 9.96
C GLY A 495 27.42 6.97 10.03
N TRP A 496 26.45 6.32 9.39
CA TRP A 496 26.44 4.85 9.29
C TRP A 496 27.64 4.35 8.48
N ARG A 497 28.21 3.23 8.93
CA ARG A 497 29.41 2.62 8.34
C ARG A 497 29.00 1.38 7.53
N PHE A 498 29.29 1.37 6.24
CA PHE A 498 28.95 0.28 5.32
C PHE A 498 30.23 -0.40 4.81
N PHE A 499 30.32 -1.72 4.98
CA PHE A 499 31.51 -2.50 4.62
C PHE A 499 31.23 -3.37 3.40
N TYR A 500 32.04 -3.20 2.36
CA TYR A 500 31.92 -3.88 1.07
C TYR A 500 33.15 -4.75 0.79
N VAL A 501 32.99 -5.74 -0.09
CA VAL A 501 34.13 -6.45 -0.68
C VAL A 501 34.22 -6.11 -2.17
N GLY A 502 35.38 -5.65 -2.62
CA GLY A 502 35.65 -5.30 -4.02
C GLY A 502 35.15 -3.90 -4.44
N PRO A 503 35.52 -3.45 -5.66
CA PRO A 503 35.31 -2.07 -6.10
C PRO A 503 33.89 -1.76 -6.59
N ASP A 504 33.05 -2.77 -6.83
CA ASP A 504 31.70 -2.57 -7.39
C ASP A 504 30.71 -1.97 -6.38
N ARG A 505 31.02 -2.06 -5.08
CA ARG A 505 30.27 -1.48 -3.94
C ARG A 505 28.75 -1.67 -4.02
N ARG A 506 28.30 -2.78 -4.62
CA ARG A 506 26.87 -3.01 -4.92
C ARG A 506 26.05 -3.42 -3.71
N MET A 507 26.64 -4.18 -2.78
CA MET A 507 25.94 -4.65 -1.59
C MET A 507 26.93 -4.80 -0.44
N PRO A 508 26.69 -4.13 0.71
CA PRO A 508 27.53 -4.30 1.88
C PRO A 508 27.33 -5.71 2.44
N PHE A 509 28.35 -6.25 3.11
CA PHE A 509 28.24 -7.51 3.85
C PHE A 509 28.07 -7.29 5.36
N ALA A 510 28.45 -6.09 5.82
CA ALA A 510 28.25 -5.64 7.19
C ALA A 510 27.88 -4.15 7.20
N THR A 511 27.11 -3.73 8.19
CA THR A 511 26.85 -2.30 8.46
C THR A 511 26.86 -2.03 9.96
N ILE A 512 27.28 -0.83 10.37
CA ILE A 512 27.15 -0.34 11.75
C ILE A 512 26.36 0.97 11.74
N GLY A 513 25.26 1.00 12.48
CA GLY A 513 24.37 2.16 12.63
C GLY A 513 24.17 2.57 14.08
N GLU A 514 24.11 3.88 14.33
CA GLU A 514 23.91 4.50 15.66
C GLU A 514 22.58 5.28 15.76
N SER A 515 21.79 5.25 14.68
CA SER A 515 20.46 5.86 14.60
C SER A 515 19.50 4.83 14.03
N ASP A 516 18.22 4.88 14.42
CA ASP A 516 17.17 4.16 13.70
C ASP A 516 16.88 4.91 12.39
N MET A 517 16.51 4.16 11.36
CA MET A 517 15.97 4.69 10.12
C MET A 517 14.48 4.90 10.32
N ALA A 518 14.07 6.15 10.47
CA ALA A 518 12.67 6.51 10.68
C ALA A 518 11.78 5.93 9.56
N GLY A 519 10.76 5.15 9.93
CA GLY A 519 9.88 4.43 9.01
C GLY A 519 10.41 3.09 8.47
N PHE A 520 11.63 2.68 8.82
CA PHE A 520 12.26 1.46 8.27
C PHE A 520 12.65 0.42 9.33
N ASP A 521 13.35 0.81 10.40
CA ASP A 521 13.91 -0.15 11.38
C ASP A 521 13.97 0.35 12.83
N GLU A 522 12.95 1.12 13.23
CA GLU A 522 12.79 1.72 14.57
C GLU A 522 12.58 0.72 15.71
N GLU A 523 12.26 -0.54 15.41
CA GLU A 523 12.08 -1.60 16.41
C GLU A 523 13.33 -1.84 17.25
N SER A 524 14.53 -1.49 16.75
CA SER A 524 15.78 -1.58 17.51
C SER A 524 15.97 -0.47 18.55
N ARG A 525 15.24 0.64 18.45
CA ARG A 525 15.32 1.79 19.37
C ARG A 525 16.78 2.25 19.61
N LEU A 526 17.53 2.49 18.54
CA LEU A 526 18.92 2.94 18.57
C LEU A 526 19.08 4.39 19.06
N HIS A 527 18.00 5.17 19.16
CA HIS A 527 18.01 6.48 19.82
C HIS A 527 18.38 6.42 21.32
N ARG A 528 18.46 5.23 21.92
CA ARG A 528 18.97 5.02 23.29
C ARG A 528 20.44 5.47 23.39
N PRO A 529 20.83 6.25 24.42
CA PRO A 529 22.19 6.75 24.54
C PRO A 529 23.26 5.64 24.50
N GLY A 530 24.18 5.73 23.54
CA GLY A 530 25.31 4.80 23.39
C GLY A 530 24.95 3.42 22.80
N VAL A 531 23.72 3.24 22.30
CA VAL A 531 23.32 2.01 21.61
C VAL A 531 23.69 2.08 20.13
N PHE A 532 24.32 1.02 19.62
CA PHE A 532 24.63 0.87 18.19
C PHE A 532 24.29 -0.54 17.74
N ARG A 533 24.06 -0.72 16.44
CA ARG A 533 23.70 -2.00 15.85
C ARG A 533 24.66 -2.42 14.76
N LEU A 534 25.21 -3.62 14.91
CA LEU A 534 25.96 -4.32 13.86
C LEU A 534 24.98 -5.22 13.08
N ASN A 535 24.96 -5.10 11.76
CA ASN A 535 24.19 -5.97 10.86
C ASN A 535 25.13 -6.80 9.97
N LEU A 536 24.78 -8.06 9.69
CA LEU A 536 25.61 -9.00 8.92
C LEU A 536 24.79 -9.83 7.91
N ASP A 537 25.25 -9.93 6.66
CA ASP A 537 24.66 -10.81 5.62
C ASP A 537 25.16 -12.25 5.75
N LEU A 538 24.34 -13.10 6.37
CA LEU A 538 24.63 -14.52 6.54
C LEU A 538 24.01 -15.38 5.42
N GLY A 539 22.98 -14.86 4.77
CA GLY A 539 22.07 -15.56 3.87
C GLY A 539 21.47 -16.84 4.45
N ARG A 540 20.76 -17.57 3.59
CA ARG A 540 19.80 -18.60 4.01
C ARG A 540 20.34 -19.68 4.95
N ARG A 541 21.49 -20.27 4.63
CA ARG A 541 22.00 -21.43 5.37
C ARG A 541 22.45 -21.07 6.78
N GLU A 542 23.24 -20.01 6.91
CA GLU A 542 23.83 -19.65 8.19
C GLU A 542 22.84 -18.89 9.07
N PHE A 543 21.95 -18.07 8.49
CA PHE A 543 20.82 -17.51 9.23
C PHE A 543 19.98 -18.63 9.89
N ALA A 544 19.64 -19.69 9.14
CA ALA A 544 18.87 -20.81 9.68
C ALA A 544 19.61 -21.56 10.79
N ARG A 545 20.93 -21.67 10.69
CA ARG A 545 21.76 -22.30 11.72
C ARG A 545 21.80 -21.47 13.00
N VAL A 546 21.85 -20.14 12.88
CA VAL A 546 21.98 -19.20 14.00
C VAL A 546 20.64 -19.01 14.72
N LEU A 547 19.55 -18.84 13.98
CA LEU A 547 18.24 -18.47 14.53
C LEU A 547 17.28 -19.65 14.68
N GLY A 548 17.65 -20.84 14.18
CA GLY A 548 16.82 -22.06 14.29
C GLY A 548 15.68 -22.16 13.28
N TYR A 549 15.51 -21.17 12.40
CA TYR A 549 14.51 -21.18 11.32
C TYR A 549 15.05 -20.46 10.07
N PRO A 550 14.61 -20.86 8.85
CA PRO A 550 15.08 -20.22 7.62
C PRO A 550 14.56 -18.76 7.50
N PRO A 551 15.27 -17.86 6.78
CA PRO A 551 14.84 -16.47 6.61
C PRO A 551 13.39 -16.30 6.14
N ALA A 552 12.90 -17.21 5.28
CA ALA A 552 11.53 -17.18 4.77
C ALA A 552 10.46 -17.32 5.86
N ARG A 553 10.81 -17.83 7.05
CA ARG A 553 9.92 -17.91 8.22
C ARG A 553 10.11 -16.79 9.23
N PHE A 554 10.96 -15.81 8.93
CA PHE A 554 11.17 -14.69 9.85
C PHE A 554 9.87 -13.97 10.22
N ALA A 555 8.91 -13.82 9.29
CA ALA A 555 7.60 -13.23 9.57
C ALA A 555 6.86 -13.99 10.70
N ASP A 556 6.88 -15.33 10.67
CA ASP A 556 6.24 -16.19 11.67
C ASP A 556 6.84 -16.02 13.07
N HIS A 557 8.14 -15.71 13.13
CA HIS A 557 8.89 -15.57 14.38
C HIS A 557 9.01 -14.12 14.85
N ARG A 558 8.64 -13.13 14.02
CA ARG A 558 8.90 -11.71 14.28
C ARG A 558 8.32 -11.24 15.60
N THR A 559 7.07 -11.61 15.89
CA THR A 559 6.36 -11.22 17.12
C THR A 559 6.98 -11.78 18.40
N SER A 560 7.83 -12.80 18.29
CA SER A 560 8.57 -13.39 19.40
C SER A 560 9.96 -12.80 19.61
N VAL A 561 10.42 -11.88 18.75
CA VAL A 561 11.75 -11.29 18.82
C VAL A 561 11.68 -9.93 19.52
N ASP A 562 12.44 -9.78 20.60
CA ASP A 562 12.72 -8.47 21.17
C ASP A 562 13.85 -7.79 20.38
N PHE A 563 13.50 -6.88 19.48
CA PHE A 563 14.48 -6.14 18.67
C PHE A 563 15.29 -5.12 19.46
N THR A 564 14.92 -4.86 20.72
CA THR A 564 15.63 -3.94 21.61
C THR A 564 16.70 -4.63 22.46
N ALA A 565 16.74 -5.97 22.44
CA ALA A 565 17.67 -6.79 23.19
C ALA A 565 19.14 -6.47 22.87
N LEU A 566 19.92 -6.16 23.92
CA LEU A 566 21.36 -5.90 23.83
C LEU A 566 22.15 -7.21 23.94
N ASP A 567 23.31 -7.30 23.30
CA ASP A 567 24.24 -8.45 23.41
C ASP A 567 23.59 -9.81 23.03
N GLU A 568 22.77 -9.80 21.98
CA GLU A 568 22.08 -10.99 21.44
C GLU A 568 22.05 -10.98 19.92
N VAL A 569 22.22 -12.16 19.31
CA VAL A 569 22.09 -12.33 17.85
C VAL A 569 20.64 -12.56 17.50
N ILE A 570 20.01 -11.51 16.98
CA ILE A 570 18.61 -11.50 16.55
C ILE A 570 18.53 -11.38 15.02
N PRO A 571 17.41 -11.77 14.38
CA PRO A 571 17.20 -11.41 12.99
C PRO A 571 17.21 -9.89 12.82
N ASN A 572 17.70 -9.41 11.68
CA ASN A 572 17.60 -7.98 11.37
C ASN A 572 16.10 -7.60 11.21
N PRO A 573 15.63 -6.51 11.84
CA PRO A 573 14.21 -6.13 11.80
C PRO A 573 13.70 -5.88 10.38
N LEU A 574 14.54 -5.42 9.46
CA LEU A 574 14.15 -5.12 8.09
C LEU A 574 14.55 -6.24 7.10
N TYR A 575 15.78 -6.73 7.22
CA TYR A 575 16.42 -7.64 6.28
C TYR A 575 16.48 -9.09 6.77
N GLY A 576 15.78 -9.43 7.86
CA GLY A 576 15.73 -10.79 8.40
C GLY A 576 15.26 -11.81 7.36
N ALA A 577 14.25 -11.47 6.55
CA ALA A 577 13.76 -12.32 5.46
C ALA A 577 14.79 -12.52 4.32
N ALA A 578 15.75 -11.60 4.18
CA ALA A 578 16.87 -11.71 3.24
C ALA A 578 18.08 -12.48 3.84
N GLY A 579 17.99 -12.92 5.10
CA GLY A 579 19.04 -13.67 5.78
C GLY A 579 20.09 -12.81 6.47
N TRP A 580 19.70 -11.60 6.90
CA TRP A 580 20.52 -10.72 7.72
C TRP A 580 20.22 -10.87 9.20
N VAL A 581 21.27 -10.79 10.02
CA VAL A 581 21.14 -10.71 11.50
C VAL A 581 21.58 -9.34 12.00
N SER A 582 21.16 -9.02 13.22
CA SER A 582 21.50 -7.81 13.95
C SER A 582 21.97 -8.15 15.37
N VAL A 583 22.89 -7.35 15.90
CA VAL A 583 23.30 -7.37 17.30
C VAL A 583 23.44 -5.93 17.78
N LEU A 584 22.75 -5.60 18.88
CA LEU A 584 22.89 -4.30 19.53
C LEU A 584 23.95 -4.39 20.62
N ASN A 585 24.96 -3.53 20.58
CA ASN A 585 26.10 -3.49 21.52
C ASN A 585 26.65 -4.90 21.84
N PRO A 586 27.29 -5.61 20.88
CA PRO A 586 27.89 -6.91 21.12
C PRO A 586 28.75 -6.89 22.38
N GLY A 587 28.46 -7.79 23.32
CA GLY A 587 29.08 -7.87 24.64
C GLY A 587 29.54 -9.29 24.96
N PRO A 588 29.82 -9.61 26.23
CA PRO A 588 30.41 -10.89 26.59
C PRO A 588 29.57 -12.11 26.19
N ARG A 589 28.24 -11.98 26.02
CA ARG A 589 27.37 -13.10 25.63
C ARG A 589 27.45 -13.41 24.14
N SER A 590 27.49 -12.39 23.28
CA SER A 590 27.44 -12.58 21.83
C SER A 590 28.79 -12.42 21.12
N LEU A 591 29.80 -11.81 21.75
CA LEU A 591 31.02 -11.36 21.06
C LEU A 591 31.75 -12.48 20.29
N ALA A 592 31.92 -13.66 20.89
CA ALA A 592 32.58 -14.77 20.22
C ALA A 592 31.84 -15.24 18.96
N GLU A 593 30.50 -15.29 19.01
CA GLU A 593 29.69 -15.65 17.85
C GLU A 593 29.65 -14.52 16.81
N VAL A 594 29.62 -13.26 17.26
CA VAL A 594 29.71 -12.08 16.38
C VAL A 594 31.01 -12.07 15.58
N GLU A 595 32.15 -12.34 16.21
CA GLU A 595 33.45 -12.41 15.50
C GLU A 595 33.46 -13.50 14.43
N ARG A 596 32.90 -14.68 14.74
CA ARG A 596 32.74 -15.76 13.77
C ARG A 596 31.80 -15.37 12.62
N LEU A 597 30.72 -14.65 12.92
CA LEU A 597 29.72 -14.20 11.95
C LEU A 597 30.26 -13.10 11.04
N ILE A 598 31.09 -12.18 11.55
CA ILE A 598 31.79 -11.18 10.75
C ILE A 598 32.67 -11.87 9.69
N ALA A 599 33.49 -12.84 10.13
CA ALA A 599 34.34 -13.61 9.21
C ALA A 599 33.51 -14.39 8.17
N TYR A 600 32.36 -14.95 8.58
CA TYR A 600 31.47 -15.69 7.69
C TYR A 600 30.80 -14.79 6.64
N ALA A 601 30.25 -13.64 7.05
CA ALA A 601 29.61 -12.68 6.15
C ALA A 601 30.63 -12.12 5.14
N HIS A 602 31.85 -11.82 5.60
CA HIS A 602 32.97 -11.43 4.74
C HIS A 602 33.32 -12.51 3.71
N GLY A 603 33.51 -13.76 4.14
CA GLY A 603 33.83 -14.87 3.24
C GLY A 603 32.78 -15.06 2.14
N ARG A 604 31.50 -14.95 2.49
CA ARG A 604 30.40 -14.97 1.50
C ARG A 604 30.49 -13.83 0.49
N ALA A 605 30.79 -12.62 0.95
CA ALA A 605 30.92 -11.46 0.09
C ALA A 605 32.12 -11.62 -0.85
N LEU A 606 33.24 -12.14 -0.36
CA LEU A 606 34.42 -12.44 -1.15
C LEU A 606 34.16 -13.53 -2.20
N ASP A 607 33.45 -14.60 -1.85
CA ASP A 607 33.06 -15.65 -2.81
C ASP A 607 32.10 -15.12 -3.89
N ARG A 608 31.24 -14.16 -3.55
CA ARG A 608 30.41 -13.47 -4.56
C ARG A 608 31.25 -12.59 -5.47
N HIS A 609 32.21 -11.86 -4.91
CA HIS A 609 33.11 -11.00 -5.68
C HIS A 609 33.96 -11.84 -6.66
N ARG A 610 34.63 -12.88 -6.18
CA ARG A 610 35.46 -13.79 -6.99
C ARG A 610 34.69 -14.43 -8.15
N ARG A 611 33.51 -15.00 -7.88
CA ARG A 611 32.64 -15.58 -8.93
C ARG A 611 32.22 -14.59 -10.01
N ARG A 612 32.20 -13.29 -9.71
CA ARG A 612 31.88 -12.24 -10.69
C ARG A 612 33.12 -11.85 -11.48
N SER A 613 34.26 -11.69 -10.82
CA SER A 613 35.55 -11.41 -11.48
C SER A 613 35.92 -12.53 -12.46
N ASP A 614 35.64 -13.78 -12.13
CA ASP A 614 35.87 -14.94 -13.01
C ASP A 614 34.91 -14.99 -14.22
N ARG A 615 33.72 -14.39 -14.11
CA ARG A 615 32.77 -14.25 -15.24
C ARG A 615 33.06 -13.03 -16.13
N GLY A 616 33.91 -12.11 -15.66
CA GLY A 616 34.32 -10.89 -16.37
C GLY A 616 35.58 -11.04 -17.22
N HIS A 617 36.31 -12.16 -17.11
CA HIS A 617 37.40 -12.54 -18.01
C HIS A 617 37.00 -13.80 -18.79
N PRO A 618 36.43 -13.69 -20.00
CA PRO A 618 36.55 -14.78 -20.96
C PRO A 618 38.05 -14.96 -21.25
N ASN A 619 38.50 -16.22 -21.34
CA ASN A 619 39.87 -16.57 -21.74
C ASN A 619 40.38 -15.69 -22.90
N ALA A 620 41.64 -15.29 -22.74
CA ALA A 620 42.49 -14.62 -23.73
C ALA A 620 42.50 -15.30 -25.11
#